data_AF-A0AAN9JWB4-F1
#
_entry.id   AF-A0AAN9JWB4-F1
#
_cell.length_a   1.000
_cell.length_b   1.000
_cell.length_c   1.000
_cell.angle_alpha   90.00
_cell.angle_beta   90.00
_cell.angle_gamma   90.00
#
_symmetry.space_group_name_H-M   'P 1'
#
loop_
_entity.id
_entity.type
_entity.pdbx_description
1 polymer ?
#
loop_
_entity_poly.entity_id
_entity_poly.type
_entity_poly.pdbx_seq_one_letter_code
_entity_poly.pdbx_strand_id
1 'polypeptide(L)'
;MMLGVATLTLGSSTTMIAQSHHPQQYGSRRQSLSNRTHSLPMSLVSPTNQNCTFLSSLKGSTTHTRPFTTAVASVDSDQLNASDPPTKNEANKYYFLVANAKFMLDEEEHFQEQLFERLRLYGERNKEQDFWLVIEPKFLDKFPDITKRLRRPAVALVSTNGPWITFMKLRLDRVLSESFEAESLEEALAFNPTNLEFEKPEKWVAPYPKYESGWWEAFLPPVQKR
;
A
#
# COMPACT_ATOMS: atom_id res chain seq x y z
N MET A 1 -9.37 47.44 55.89
CA MET A 1 -10.61 48.26 55.82
C MET A 1 -10.55 48.95 54.46
N MET A 2 -11.48 48.88 53.51
CA MET A 2 -12.91 48.55 53.53
C MET A 2 -13.26 47.59 52.39
N LEU A 3 -14.27 46.75 52.64
CA LEU A 3 -15.07 46.05 51.65
C LEU A 3 -15.87 47.05 50.81
N GLY A 4 -16.03 46.76 49.51
CA GLY A 4 -17.00 47.41 48.64
C GLY A 4 -17.70 46.35 47.79
N VAL A 5 -18.78 45.80 48.31
CA VAL A 5 -19.76 44.97 47.57
C VAL A 5 -20.67 45.90 46.77
N ALA A 6 -20.91 45.60 45.50
CA ALA A 6 -21.90 46.28 44.68
C ALA A 6 -22.79 45.27 43.96
N THR A 7 -24.09 45.55 44.06
CA THR A 7 -25.24 44.68 43.83
C THR A 7 -25.68 44.63 42.37
N LEU A 8 -26.35 43.53 42.02
CA LEU A 8 -26.92 43.14 40.73
C LEU A 8 -28.00 44.09 40.18
N THR A 9 -28.10 44.20 38.84
CA THR A 9 -29.34 44.60 38.16
C THR A 9 -29.61 43.67 36.96
N LEU A 10 -30.75 42.97 37.00
CA LEU A 10 -31.32 42.23 35.88
C LEU A 10 -31.82 43.20 34.79
N GLY A 11 -31.51 42.89 33.52
CA GLY A 11 -32.13 43.50 32.35
C GLY A 11 -32.63 42.41 31.40
N SER A 12 -33.93 42.14 31.43
CA SER A 12 -34.62 41.35 30.40
C SER A 12 -34.77 42.17 29.12
N SER A 13 -34.60 41.54 27.96
CA SER A 13 -35.17 42.04 26.71
C SER A 13 -35.60 40.89 25.80
N THR A 14 -36.74 41.15 25.21
CA THR A 14 -37.73 40.28 24.55
C THR A 14 -37.35 39.85 23.14
N THR A 15 -37.64 38.57 22.86
CA THR A 15 -38.37 37.99 21.71
C THR A 15 -38.21 38.60 20.31
N MET A 16 -37.81 37.77 19.34
CA MET A 16 -38.59 37.57 18.11
C MET A 16 -38.57 36.10 17.67
N ILE A 17 -39.78 35.62 17.40
CA ILE A 17 -40.19 34.30 16.93
C ILE A 17 -39.95 34.21 15.41
N ALA A 18 -39.44 33.08 14.93
CA ALA A 18 -39.66 32.64 13.55
C ALA A 18 -40.10 31.18 13.57
N GLN A 19 -41.42 31.00 13.47
CA GLN A 19 -42.09 29.73 13.23
C GLN A 19 -41.93 29.32 11.76
N SER A 20 -41.56 28.06 11.53
CA SER A 20 -42.03 27.31 10.37
C SER A 20 -42.39 25.89 10.83
N HIS A 21 -43.70 25.64 10.86
CA HIS A 21 -44.35 24.35 11.09
C HIS A 21 -44.12 23.44 9.86
N HIS A 22 -43.55 22.23 10.02
CA HIS A 22 -44.22 20.91 10.19
C HIS A 22 -44.97 20.37 8.93
N PRO A 23 -45.12 19.04 8.73
CA PRO A 23 -45.22 18.01 9.78
C PRO A 23 -44.43 16.70 9.61
N GLN A 24 -44.39 15.99 10.74
CA GLN A 24 -44.01 14.60 10.94
C GLN A 24 -44.99 13.61 10.27
N GLN A 25 -44.54 12.37 10.06
CA GLN A 25 -45.34 11.20 10.45
C GLN A 25 -44.48 9.99 10.85
N TYR A 26 -44.91 9.38 11.96
CA TYR A 26 -44.46 8.14 12.59
C TYR A 26 -44.84 6.90 11.78
N GLY A 27 -44.12 5.77 11.97
CA GLY A 27 -44.69 4.44 11.72
C GLY A 27 -43.70 3.30 11.48
N SER A 28 -43.53 2.44 12.50
CA SER A 28 -42.87 1.14 12.43
C SER A 28 -43.49 0.20 11.38
N ARG A 29 -42.68 -0.53 10.60
CA ARG A 29 -43.03 -1.89 10.13
C ARG A 29 -41.84 -2.72 9.66
N ARG A 30 -41.61 -3.86 10.32
CA ARG A 30 -40.85 -5.01 9.81
C ARG A 30 -41.69 -5.77 8.78
N GLN A 31 -41.15 -6.04 7.59
CA GLN A 31 -41.44 -7.15 6.65
C GLN A 31 -40.16 -7.29 5.79
N SER A 32 -39.34 -8.35 5.80
CA SER A 32 -39.52 -9.78 5.51
C SER A 32 -40.08 -10.07 4.11
N LEU A 33 -39.36 -10.94 3.37
CA LEU A 33 -39.62 -11.51 2.03
C LEU A 33 -39.18 -10.61 0.86
N SER A 34 -38.64 -11.08 -0.27
CA SER A 34 -38.24 -12.40 -0.76
C SER A 34 -37.53 -12.15 -2.11
N ASN A 35 -36.52 -12.97 -2.38
CA ASN A 35 -35.91 -13.34 -3.67
C ASN A 35 -36.30 -12.56 -4.94
N ARG A 36 -35.30 -11.97 -5.60
CA ARG A 36 -35.27 -11.93 -7.06
C ARG A 36 -33.87 -12.13 -7.61
N THR A 37 -33.69 -13.32 -8.15
CA THR A 37 -32.58 -13.78 -8.99
C THR A 37 -32.51 -12.95 -10.27
N HIS A 38 -31.30 -12.48 -10.62
CA HIS A 38 -30.95 -12.20 -12.01
C HIS A 38 -29.59 -12.84 -12.30
N SER A 39 -29.69 -13.94 -13.03
CA SER A 39 -28.64 -14.80 -13.54
C SER A 39 -27.79 -14.11 -14.61
N LEU A 40 -26.49 -14.32 -14.52
CA LEU A 40 -25.51 -14.12 -15.59
C LEU A 40 -25.85 -14.99 -16.81
N PRO A 41 -25.47 -14.58 -18.03
CA PRO A 41 -25.04 -15.52 -19.05
C PRO A 41 -23.51 -15.51 -19.15
N MET A 42 -22.89 -16.59 -18.66
CA MET A 42 -21.59 -17.05 -19.13
C MET A 42 -21.77 -17.60 -20.55
N SER A 43 -20.98 -17.14 -21.51
CA SER A 43 -20.68 -17.93 -22.71
C SER A 43 -19.18 -18.07 -22.89
N LEU A 44 -18.73 -19.30 -22.69
CA LEU A 44 -17.45 -19.84 -23.11
C LEU A 44 -17.50 -20.08 -24.62
N VAL A 45 -16.63 -19.45 -25.40
CA VAL A 45 -16.13 -20.00 -26.68
C VAL A 45 -14.69 -19.53 -26.90
N SER A 46 -13.74 -20.44 -26.70
CA SER A 46 -12.55 -20.56 -27.58
C SER A 46 -12.91 -21.67 -28.58
N PRO A 47 -12.46 -21.64 -29.86
CA PRO A 47 -11.07 -22.06 -30.09
C PRO A 47 -10.38 -21.55 -31.39
N THR A 48 -9.08 -21.86 -31.46
CA THR A 48 -8.30 -22.26 -32.65
C THR A 48 -7.58 -21.18 -33.49
N ASN A 49 -6.24 -21.23 -33.36
CA ASN A 49 -5.20 -21.10 -34.39
C ASN A 49 -5.61 -20.56 -35.77
N GLN A 50 -5.15 -19.35 -36.13
CA GLN A 50 -4.73 -19.05 -37.51
C GLN A 50 -3.53 -18.10 -37.52
N ASN A 51 -2.49 -18.54 -38.21
CA ASN A 51 -1.30 -17.79 -38.59
C ASN A 51 -1.70 -16.50 -39.33
N CYS A 52 -1.32 -15.34 -38.81
CA CYS A 52 -1.33 -14.10 -39.59
C CYS A 52 -0.01 -14.02 -40.38
N THR A 53 -0.01 -14.62 -41.56
CA THR A 53 0.93 -14.33 -42.63
C THR A 53 0.82 -12.87 -43.05
N PHE A 54 1.93 -12.15 -42.88
CA PHE A 54 2.19 -10.86 -43.52
C PHE A 54 2.21 -11.04 -45.04
N LEU A 55 1.45 -10.21 -45.76
CA LEU A 55 1.63 -9.96 -47.19
C LEU A 55 1.39 -8.49 -47.50
N SER A 56 2.44 -7.89 -48.07
CA SER A 56 2.65 -6.51 -48.47
C SER A 56 2.01 -6.14 -49.81
N SER A 57 1.67 -4.84 -49.98
CA SER A 57 1.70 -4.08 -51.25
C SER A 57 1.21 -2.65 -50.93
N LEU A 58 1.68 -1.50 -51.42
CA LEU A 58 2.62 -1.01 -52.45
C LEU A 58 2.68 0.51 -52.15
N LYS A 59 3.79 1.28 -52.09
CA LYS A 59 4.59 1.93 -53.17
C LYS A 59 5.16 3.18 -52.46
N GLY A 60 6.47 3.34 -52.20
CA GLY A 60 7.49 3.77 -53.16
C GLY A 60 7.91 5.23 -52.90
N SER A 61 9.12 5.45 -52.36
CA SER A 61 10.03 6.57 -52.71
C SER A 61 11.41 6.32 -52.09
N THR A 62 12.41 6.93 -52.69
CA THR A 62 13.78 6.46 -52.92
C THR A 62 14.84 6.86 -51.88
N THR A 63 16.00 6.20 -52.02
CA THR A 63 17.38 6.56 -51.59
C THR A 63 17.77 6.38 -50.11
N HIS A 64 18.51 5.31 -49.79
CA HIS A 64 19.96 5.39 -49.52
C HIS A 64 20.57 4.00 -49.27
N THR A 65 21.79 3.85 -49.74
CA THR A 65 22.71 2.69 -49.75
C THR A 65 23.15 2.19 -48.36
N ARG A 66 23.18 0.86 -48.17
CA ARG A 66 24.28 0.04 -47.59
C ARG A 66 23.83 -1.44 -47.41
N PRO A 67 24.50 -2.44 -47.97
CA PRO A 67 24.33 -3.82 -47.54
C PRO A 67 25.22 -4.07 -46.30
N PHE A 68 24.62 -4.41 -45.16
CA PHE A 68 25.37 -5.01 -44.06
C PHE A 68 25.19 -6.54 -44.14
N THR A 69 26.30 -7.25 -44.24
CA THR A 69 26.36 -8.71 -44.15
C THR A 69 26.19 -9.10 -42.69
N THR A 70 25.12 -9.83 -42.38
CA THR A 70 24.97 -10.51 -41.08
C THR A 70 25.54 -11.92 -41.22
N ALA A 71 26.68 -12.19 -40.59
CA ALA A 71 27.15 -13.55 -40.36
C ALA A 71 26.45 -14.12 -39.13
N VAL A 72 25.71 -15.21 -39.27
CA VAL A 72 25.20 -16.01 -38.15
C VAL A 72 26.23 -17.06 -37.79
N ALA A 73 26.81 -16.95 -36.60
CA ALA A 73 27.59 -18.02 -36.00
C ALA A 73 26.62 -18.91 -35.20
N SER A 74 26.45 -20.16 -35.63
CA SER A 74 25.81 -21.20 -34.84
C SER A 74 26.74 -21.54 -33.67
N VAL A 75 26.40 -21.10 -32.46
CA VAL A 75 27.03 -21.64 -31.25
C VAL A 75 26.19 -22.83 -30.82
N ASP A 76 26.76 -24.01 -31.02
CA ASP A 76 26.32 -25.24 -30.39
C ASP A 76 26.63 -25.13 -28.90
N SER A 77 25.60 -25.21 -28.05
CA SER A 77 25.75 -25.24 -26.59
C SER A 77 25.10 -26.48 -26.04
N ASP A 78 25.66 -27.62 -26.43
CA ASP A 78 25.63 -28.81 -25.60
C ASP A 78 26.71 -28.67 -24.53
N GLN A 79 26.35 -28.07 -23.39
CA GLN A 79 27.04 -28.35 -22.14
C GLN A 79 26.07 -28.36 -20.96
N LEU A 80 25.74 -29.59 -20.61
CA LEU A 80 25.22 -30.05 -19.33
C LEU A 80 25.85 -29.30 -18.16
N ASN A 81 25.05 -28.55 -17.39
CA ASN A 81 25.39 -28.29 -16.01
C ASN A 81 24.58 -29.25 -15.14
N ALA A 82 25.35 -30.24 -14.67
CA ALA A 82 24.99 -31.17 -13.63
C ALA A 82 24.60 -30.44 -12.35
N SER A 83 23.74 -31.12 -11.61
CA SER A 83 23.15 -30.74 -10.34
C SER A 83 24.21 -30.39 -9.29
N ASP A 84 24.34 -29.12 -8.95
CA ASP A 84 24.92 -28.71 -7.67
C ASP A 84 23.79 -28.70 -6.60
N PRO A 85 24.02 -29.27 -5.40
CA PRO A 85 23.08 -29.18 -4.29
C PRO A 85 22.99 -27.73 -3.78
N PRO A 86 21.80 -27.24 -3.35
CA PRO A 86 21.65 -25.87 -2.89
C PRO A 86 22.26 -25.75 -1.48
N THR A 87 23.54 -25.42 -1.41
CA THR A 87 24.20 -25.10 -0.14
C THR A 87 25.07 -23.85 -0.30
N LYS A 88 24.40 -22.71 -0.23
CA LYS A 88 24.96 -21.43 0.25
C LYS A 88 23.80 -20.52 0.63
N ASN A 89 23.73 -20.13 1.90
CA ASN A 89 22.90 -19.02 2.35
C ASN A 89 23.44 -17.75 1.68
N GLU A 90 22.93 -17.43 0.49
CA GLU A 90 23.23 -16.17 -0.16
C GLU A 90 22.49 -15.06 0.61
N ALA A 91 23.24 -14.09 1.13
CA ALA A 91 22.65 -12.95 1.81
C ALA A 91 21.76 -12.18 0.83
N ASN A 92 20.47 -12.09 1.12
CA ASN A 92 19.53 -11.39 0.27
C ASN A 92 19.58 -9.89 0.58
N LYS A 93 19.58 -9.08 -0.47
CA LYS A 93 19.53 -7.63 -0.35
C LYS A 93 18.08 -7.16 -0.21
N TYR A 94 17.81 -6.48 0.90
CA TYR A 94 16.53 -5.87 1.21
C TYR A 94 16.63 -4.36 1.12
N TYR A 95 15.56 -3.74 0.65
CA TYR A 95 15.39 -2.30 0.55
C TYR A 95 14.25 -1.90 1.47
N PHE A 96 14.42 -0.80 2.18
CA PHE A 96 13.37 -0.35 3.09
C PHE A 96 13.15 1.16 3.04
N LEU A 97 11.92 1.55 3.37
CA LEU A 97 11.58 2.90 3.81
C LEU A 97 11.17 2.84 5.26
N VAL A 98 11.51 3.88 6.03
CA VAL A 98 11.13 3.99 7.43
C VAL A 98 10.70 5.40 7.78
N ALA A 99 9.64 5.51 8.59
CA ALA A 99 9.21 6.75 9.20
C ALA A 99 8.45 6.49 10.51
N ASN A 100 7.96 7.57 11.13
CA ASN A 100 7.09 7.50 12.30
C ASN A 100 5.79 6.76 11.95
N ALA A 101 5.35 5.84 12.81
CA ALA A 101 4.12 5.07 12.66
C ALA A 101 2.90 5.97 12.47
N LYS A 102 2.80 7.07 13.22
CA LYS A 102 1.69 8.03 13.08
C LYS A 102 1.61 8.60 11.66
N PHE A 103 2.76 8.97 11.09
CA PHE A 103 2.80 9.50 9.73
C PHE A 103 2.44 8.42 8.70
N MET A 104 3.09 7.25 8.76
CA MET A 104 2.88 6.20 7.75
C MET A 104 1.53 5.50 7.81
N LEU A 105 0.95 5.33 9.00
CA LEU A 105 -0.24 4.48 9.19
C LEU A 105 -1.53 5.27 9.43
N ASP A 106 -1.44 6.52 9.90
CA ASP A 106 -2.61 7.34 10.26
C ASP A 106 -2.77 8.60 9.40
N GLU A 107 -1.67 9.32 9.11
CA GLU A 107 -1.73 10.59 8.35
C GLU A 107 -1.63 10.40 6.83
N GLU A 108 -0.85 9.43 6.35
CA GLU A 108 -0.66 9.21 4.90
C GLU A 108 -1.72 8.27 4.32
N GLU A 109 -2.84 8.85 3.89
CA GLU A 109 -3.97 8.10 3.32
C GLU A 109 -3.62 7.38 2.00
N HIS A 110 -2.74 7.93 1.15
CA HIS A 110 -2.40 7.30 -0.13
C HIS A 110 -1.59 6.03 0.03
N PHE A 111 -0.84 5.91 1.13
CA PHE A 111 0.05 4.78 1.37
C PHE A 111 -0.72 3.47 1.49
N GLN A 112 -1.86 3.51 2.20
CA GLN A 112 -2.76 2.38 2.35
C GLN A 112 -3.26 1.86 0.99
N GLU A 113 -3.81 2.75 0.16
CA GLU A 113 -4.35 2.37 -1.14
C GLU A 113 -3.28 1.80 -2.08
N GLN A 114 -2.07 2.37 -2.07
CA GLN A 114 -0.95 1.83 -2.86
C GLN A 114 -0.58 0.40 -2.44
N LEU A 115 -0.61 0.10 -1.14
CA LEU A 115 -0.30 -1.24 -0.62
C LEU A 115 -1.39 -2.25 -0.96
N PHE A 116 -2.66 -1.91 -0.78
CA PHE A 116 -3.77 -2.79 -1.12
C PHE A 116 -3.86 -3.06 -2.62
N GLU A 117 -3.72 -2.02 -3.45
CA GLU A 117 -3.73 -2.19 -4.90
C GLU A 117 -2.54 -3.04 -5.37
N ARG A 118 -1.35 -2.85 -4.76
CA ARG A 118 -0.20 -3.71 -5.06
C ARG A 118 -0.45 -5.16 -4.64
N LEU A 119 -1.03 -5.40 -3.46
CA LEU A 119 -1.35 -6.74 -3.00
C LEU A 119 -2.35 -7.43 -3.95
N ARG A 120 -3.38 -6.70 -4.37
CA ARG A 120 -4.35 -7.14 -5.36
C ARG A 120 -3.67 -7.48 -6.69
N LEU A 121 -2.81 -6.60 -7.20
CA LEU A 121 -2.05 -6.81 -8.43
C LEU A 121 -1.21 -8.10 -8.38
N TYR A 122 -0.62 -8.39 -7.22
CA TYR A 122 0.17 -9.61 -7.02
C TYR A 122 -0.73 -10.85 -7.06
N GLY A 123 -1.88 -10.81 -6.39
CA GLY A 123 -2.89 -11.87 -6.47
C GLY A 123 -3.41 -12.10 -7.89
N GLU A 124 -3.79 -11.05 -8.61
CA GLU A 124 -4.29 -11.14 -9.99
C GLU A 124 -3.24 -11.68 -10.96
N ARG A 125 -1.95 -11.41 -10.71
CA ARG A 125 -0.83 -11.86 -11.56
C ARG A 125 -0.17 -13.15 -11.07
N ASN A 126 -0.69 -13.79 -10.03
CA ASN A 126 -0.08 -14.96 -9.37
C ASN A 126 1.41 -14.74 -9.03
N LYS A 127 1.73 -13.55 -8.51
CA LYS A 127 3.07 -13.20 -8.04
C LYS A 127 3.16 -13.39 -6.53
N GLU A 128 4.29 -13.93 -6.07
CA GLU A 128 4.59 -14.01 -4.64
C GLU A 128 4.83 -12.62 -4.06
N GLN A 129 4.24 -12.35 -2.89
CA GLN A 129 4.40 -11.10 -2.18
C GLN A 129 5.86 -10.90 -1.76
N ASP A 130 6.42 -9.76 -2.13
CA ASP A 130 7.83 -9.41 -1.90
C ASP A 130 7.99 -8.16 -1.02
N PHE A 131 6.94 -7.80 -0.26
CA PHE A 131 6.91 -6.61 0.57
C PHE A 131 6.09 -6.80 1.84
N TRP A 132 6.54 -6.17 2.94
CA TRP A 132 5.93 -6.28 4.26
C TRP A 132 6.08 -4.97 5.05
N LEU A 133 5.16 -4.76 6.00
CA LEU A 133 5.27 -3.72 7.01
C LEU A 133 5.83 -4.30 8.30
N VAL A 134 6.84 -3.64 8.86
CA VAL A 134 7.50 -4.04 10.10
C VAL A 134 7.42 -2.90 11.10
N ILE A 135 6.71 -3.11 12.21
CA ILE A 135 6.57 -2.15 13.31
C ILE A 135 7.78 -2.28 14.23
N GLU A 136 8.47 -1.20 14.56
CA GLU A 136 9.72 -1.22 15.35
C GLU A 136 10.71 -2.29 14.87
N PRO A 137 11.22 -2.17 13.63
CA PRO A 137 12.13 -3.16 13.06
C PRO A 137 13.46 -3.21 13.81
N LYS A 138 13.92 -4.43 14.15
CA LYS A 138 15.18 -4.64 14.90
C LYS A 138 16.42 -4.26 14.11
N PHE A 139 16.37 -4.37 12.77
CA PHE A 139 17.51 -4.01 11.94
C PHE A 139 17.86 -2.51 11.98
N LEU A 140 16.98 -1.64 12.52
CA LEU A 140 17.27 -0.21 12.68
C LEU A 140 18.45 0.07 13.62
N ASP A 141 18.79 -0.86 14.50
CA ASP A 141 19.96 -0.75 15.38
C ASP A 141 21.27 -0.72 14.58
N LYS A 142 21.27 -1.29 13.35
CA LYS A 142 22.41 -1.21 12.41
C LYS A 142 22.56 0.20 11.79
N PHE A 143 21.53 1.06 11.89
CA PHE A 143 21.45 2.38 11.25
C PHE A 143 21.24 3.52 12.27
N PRO A 144 22.27 3.88 13.06
CA PRO A 144 22.13 4.89 14.11
C PRO A 144 21.77 6.29 13.58
N ASP A 145 22.21 6.64 12.37
CA ASP A 145 21.92 7.97 11.79
C ASP A 145 20.47 8.14 11.36
N ILE A 146 19.83 7.05 10.96
CA ILE A 146 18.39 7.01 10.68
C ILE A 146 17.63 7.10 12.01
N THR A 147 18.01 6.29 12.99
CA THR A 147 17.35 6.23 14.31
C THR A 147 17.38 7.57 15.06
N LYS A 148 18.45 8.36 14.94
CA LYS A 148 18.54 9.72 15.53
C LYS A 148 17.51 10.70 14.96
N ARG A 149 17.11 10.51 13.70
CA ARG A 149 16.18 11.40 12.98
C ARG A 149 14.72 10.95 13.11
N LEU A 150 14.51 9.66 13.40
CA LEU A 150 13.19 9.07 13.54
C LEU A 150 12.56 9.39 14.90
N ARG A 151 11.24 9.61 14.88
CA ARG A 151 10.42 9.58 16.09
C ARG A 151 9.80 8.19 16.22
N ARG A 152 9.87 7.60 17.40
CA ARG A 152 9.26 6.30 17.71
C ARG A 152 7.81 6.47 18.17
N PRO A 153 6.91 5.51 17.91
CA PRO A 153 7.17 4.23 17.24
C PRO A 153 7.46 4.38 15.75
N ALA A 154 8.43 3.63 15.23
CA ALA A 154 8.82 3.63 13.82
C ALA A 154 8.20 2.46 13.07
N VAL A 155 7.87 2.65 11.79
CA VAL A 155 7.37 1.60 10.89
C VAL A 155 8.24 1.60 9.65
N ALA A 156 8.64 0.42 9.21
CA ALA A 156 9.33 0.25 7.94
C ALA A 156 8.49 -0.54 6.93
N LEU A 157 8.52 -0.08 5.68
CA LEU A 157 8.16 -0.87 4.52
C LEU A 157 9.42 -1.55 4.00
N VAL A 158 9.46 -2.88 4.06
CA VAL A 158 10.60 -3.69 3.61
C VAL A 158 10.21 -4.44 2.35
N SER A 159 11.07 -4.43 1.32
CA SER A 159 10.86 -5.19 0.10
C SER A 159 12.18 -5.63 -0.53
N THR A 160 12.17 -6.70 -1.32
CA THR A 160 13.30 -7.08 -2.18
C THR A 160 13.35 -6.25 -3.47
N ASN A 161 12.29 -5.49 -3.77
CA ASN A 161 12.16 -4.68 -4.98
C ASN A 161 12.67 -3.24 -4.77
N GLY A 162 13.96 -3.01 -5.00
CA GLY A 162 14.60 -1.70 -4.87
C GLY A 162 13.97 -0.56 -5.71
N PRO A 163 13.64 -0.77 -7.00
CA PRO A 163 12.96 0.25 -7.80
C PRO A 163 11.62 0.68 -7.21
N TRP A 164 10.84 -0.25 -6.66
CA TRP A 164 9.58 0.08 -6.01
C TRP A 164 9.78 0.88 -4.71
N ILE A 165 10.77 0.51 -3.89
CA ILE A 165 11.12 1.28 -2.69
C ILE A 165 11.56 2.71 -3.06
N THR A 166 12.31 2.86 -4.16
CA THR A 166 12.70 4.18 -4.68
C THR A 166 11.49 4.99 -5.14
N PHE A 167 10.53 4.36 -5.85
CA PHE A 167 9.27 5.01 -6.22
C PHE A 167 8.49 5.48 -4.99
N MET A 168 8.36 4.62 -3.97
CA MET A 168 7.70 4.99 -2.72
C MET A 168 8.43 6.12 -2.00
N LYS A 169 9.76 6.19 -2.10
CA LYS A 169 10.57 7.27 -1.50
C LYS A 169 10.28 8.63 -2.15
N LEU A 170 10.03 8.64 -3.45
CA LEU A 170 9.65 9.86 -4.18
C LEU A 170 8.21 10.28 -3.89
N ARG A 171 7.32 9.33 -3.58
CA ARG A 171 5.92 9.62 -3.29
C ARG A 171 5.69 10.09 -1.85
N LEU A 172 6.53 9.62 -0.93
CA LEU A 172 6.45 9.89 0.50
C LEU A 172 7.55 10.88 0.92
N ASP A 173 7.18 12.13 1.17
CA ASP A 173 8.18 13.19 1.42
C ASP A 173 8.98 12.97 2.72
N ARG A 174 8.30 12.53 3.79
CA ARG A 174 8.85 12.52 5.16
C ARG A 174 9.40 11.18 5.62
N VAL A 175 9.89 10.36 4.68
CA VAL A 175 10.46 9.03 4.98
C VAL A 175 11.96 9.00 4.76
N LEU A 176 12.64 8.09 5.44
CA LEU A 176 14.04 7.75 5.21
C LEU A 176 14.08 6.41 4.46
N SER A 177 15.11 6.18 3.65
CA SER A 177 15.26 4.93 2.90
C SER A 177 16.70 4.48 2.91
N GLU A 178 16.91 3.17 3.02
CA GLU A 178 18.21 2.55 2.90
C GLU A 178 18.07 1.10 2.40
N SER A 179 19.20 0.42 2.21
CA SER A 179 19.26 -1.01 1.94
C SER A 179 20.17 -1.74 2.92
N PHE A 180 19.89 -3.02 3.15
CA PHE A 180 20.71 -3.89 3.99
C PHE A 180 20.69 -5.32 3.46
N GLU A 181 21.67 -6.10 3.91
CA GLU A 181 21.76 -7.53 3.62
C GLU A 181 21.38 -8.32 4.87
N ALA A 182 20.62 -9.40 4.68
CA ALA A 182 20.24 -10.33 5.74
C ALA A 182 20.30 -11.77 5.24
N GLU A 183 20.60 -12.70 6.14
CA GLU A 183 20.75 -14.12 5.80
C GLU A 183 19.40 -14.81 5.63
N SER A 184 18.34 -14.26 6.23
CA SER A 184 16.99 -14.80 6.18
C SER A 184 15.92 -13.70 6.13
N LEU A 185 14.75 -14.05 5.58
CA LEU A 185 13.57 -13.19 5.61
C LEU A 185 13.12 -12.89 7.05
N GLU A 186 13.26 -13.85 7.95
CA GLU A 186 12.90 -13.71 9.37
C GLU A 186 13.77 -12.67 10.08
N GLU A 187 15.08 -12.64 9.78
CA GLU A 187 15.99 -11.61 10.30
C GLU A 187 15.61 -10.23 9.76
N ALA A 188 15.33 -10.14 8.45
CA ALA A 188 14.96 -8.88 7.80
C ALA A 188 13.63 -8.30 8.32
N LEU A 189 12.68 -9.17 8.70
CA LEU A 189 11.36 -8.78 9.20
C LEU A 189 11.24 -8.84 10.72
N ALA A 190 12.35 -9.01 11.44
CA ALA A 190 12.35 -9.08 12.89
C ALA A 190 11.88 -7.75 13.51
N PHE A 191 10.93 -7.83 14.44
CA PHE A 191 10.26 -6.67 15.03
C PHE A 191 10.24 -6.71 16.56
N ASN A 192 10.07 -5.55 17.20
CA ASN A 192 9.81 -5.43 18.62
C ASN A 192 8.30 -5.27 18.87
N PRO A 193 7.68 -6.13 19.70
CA PRO A 193 6.25 -6.06 19.94
C PRO A 193 5.88 -4.73 20.56
N THR A 194 5.07 -3.95 19.85
CA THR A 194 4.63 -2.61 20.25
C THR A 194 3.15 -2.49 19.98
N ASN A 195 2.39 -2.06 20.98
CA ASN A 195 0.97 -1.75 20.80
C ASN A 195 0.86 -0.37 20.13
N LEU A 196 0.17 -0.32 18.98
CA LEU A 196 -0.09 0.89 18.22
C LEU A 196 -1.57 1.24 18.32
N GLU A 197 -1.87 2.33 18.99
CA GLU A 197 -3.21 2.92 19.06
C GLU A 197 -3.15 4.35 18.53
N PHE A 198 -4.02 4.67 17.58
CA PHE A 198 -4.16 6.01 17.03
C PHE A 198 -5.50 6.61 17.42
N GLU A 199 -5.47 7.80 18.00
CA GLU A 199 -6.67 8.53 18.37
C GLU A 199 -7.39 9.05 17.13
N LYS A 200 -8.71 8.86 17.08
CA LYS A 200 -9.53 9.43 16.01
C LYS A 200 -9.68 10.94 16.28
N PRO A 201 -9.49 11.80 15.26
CA PRO A 201 -9.66 13.23 15.44
C PRO A 201 -11.13 13.54 15.76
N GLU A 202 -11.36 14.44 16.71
CA GLU A 202 -12.71 14.88 17.10
C GLU A 202 -13.47 15.50 15.91
N LYS A 203 -12.73 16.20 15.03
CA LYS A 203 -13.27 16.85 13.84
C LYS A 203 -12.57 16.32 12.60
N TRP A 204 -13.29 15.49 11.85
CA TRP A 204 -12.88 15.02 10.55
C TRP A 204 -13.32 16.02 9.46
N VAL A 205 -12.37 16.44 8.61
CA VAL A 205 -12.60 17.51 7.61
C VAL A 205 -12.86 16.95 6.21
N ALA A 206 -12.41 15.73 5.91
CA ALA A 206 -12.58 15.16 4.58
C ALA A 206 -14.03 14.68 4.36
N PRO A 207 -14.53 14.72 3.11
CA PRO A 207 -15.89 14.32 2.78
C PRO A 207 -16.13 12.79 2.83
N TYR A 208 -15.07 11.99 2.95
CA TYR A 208 -15.09 10.53 3.05
C TYR A 208 -14.72 10.09 4.47
N PRO A 209 -15.17 8.94 4.99
CA PRO A 209 -14.79 8.49 6.33
C PRO A 209 -13.27 8.25 6.45
N LYS A 210 -12.70 8.54 7.62
CA LYS A 210 -11.32 8.15 7.95
C LYS A 210 -11.20 6.63 7.98
N TYR A 211 -10.08 6.10 7.48
CA TYR A 211 -9.78 4.67 7.55
C TYR A 211 -9.74 4.13 8.99
N GLU A 212 -10.03 2.85 9.11
CA GLU A 212 -9.96 2.14 10.39
C GLU A 212 -8.51 1.87 10.78
N SER A 213 -8.21 2.03 12.08
CA SER A 213 -6.95 1.58 12.65
C SER A 213 -6.82 0.06 12.49
N GLY A 214 -5.62 -0.43 12.18
CA GLY A 214 -5.34 -1.86 12.02
C GLY A 214 -5.36 -2.35 10.58
N TRP A 215 -5.65 -1.50 9.59
CA TRP A 215 -5.61 -1.88 8.16
C TRP A 215 -4.27 -2.50 7.73
N TRP A 216 -3.18 -2.12 8.42
CA TRP A 216 -1.82 -2.57 8.14
C TRP A 216 -1.55 -4.03 8.58
N GLU A 217 -2.43 -4.65 9.36
CA GLU A 217 -2.27 -6.02 9.85
C GLU A 217 -2.11 -7.04 8.71
N ALA A 218 -2.75 -6.81 7.58
CA ALA A 218 -2.64 -7.64 6.37
C ALA A 218 -1.22 -7.70 5.79
N PHE A 219 -0.37 -6.74 6.13
CA PHE A 219 1.00 -6.62 5.61
C PHE A 219 2.07 -6.95 6.64
N LEU A 220 1.68 -7.29 7.88
CA LEU A 220 2.62 -7.70 8.90
C LEU A 220 3.28 -9.03 8.51
N PRO A 221 4.54 -9.26 8.93
CA PRO A 221 5.19 -10.54 8.72
C PRO A 221 4.33 -11.67 9.32
N PRO A 222 4.28 -12.85 8.68
CA PRO A 222 3.58 -13.99 9.26
C PRO A 222 4.20 -14.31 10.62
N VAL A 223 3.42 -14.11 11.68
CA VAL A 223 3.84 -14.43 13.04
C VAL A 223 4.03 -15.94 13.10
N GLN A 224 5.29 -16.39 13.14
CA GLN A 224 5.58 -17.78 13.40
C GLN A 224 5.12 -18.12 14.81
N LYS A 225 4.04 -18.89 14.92
CA LYS A 225 3.67 -19.54 16.18
C LYS A 225 4.81 -20.51 16.52
N ARG A 226 5.69 -20.11 17.44
CA ARG A 226 6.59 -21.05 18.13
C ARG A 226 5.80 -21.87 19.14
#